data_AF-A0A978T256-F1
#
_entry.id   AF-A0A978T256-F1
#
_cell.length_a   1.000
_cell.length_b   1.000
_cell.length_c   1.000
_cell.angle_alpha   90.00
_cell.angle_beta   90.00
_cell.angle_gamma   90.00
#
_symmetry.space_group_name_H-M   'P 1'
#
loop_
_entity.id
_entity.type
_entity.pdbx_description
1 polymer ?
#
loop_
_entity_poly.entity_id
_entity_poly.type
_entity_poly.pdbx_seq_one_letter_code
_entity_poly.pdbx_strand_id
1 'polypeptide(L)' 'MERKKLVAIITGAISIFLGLVYLVLVELLDLRGGMQPAPLQFSLPWWLII' A
#
# COMPACT_ATOMS: atom_id res chain seq x y z
N MET A 1 5.49 -2.45 -39.13
CA MET A 1 4.77 -2.85 -37.90
C MET A 1 3.56 -1.97 -37.76
N GLU A 2 2.36 -2.54 -37.86
CA GLU A 2 1.09 -1.80 -37.80
C GLU A 2 1.04 -0.85 -36.59
N ARG A 3 0.63 0.41 -36.80
CA ARG A 3 0.56 1.45 -35.74
C ARG A 3 -0.20 0.97 -34.51
N LYS A 4 -1.23 0.13 -34.72
CA LYS A 4 -2.04 -0.52 -33.69
C LYS A 4 -1.20 -1.38 -32.74
N LYS A 5 -0.23 -2.12 -33.26
CA LYS A 5 0.65 -2.99 -32.47
C LYS A 5 1.61 -2.17 -31.60
N LEU A 6 2.13 -1.06 -32.13
CA LEU A 6 2.99 -0.16 -31.37
C LEU A 6 2.24 0.48 -30.20
N VAL A 7 1.03 0.98 -30.45
CA VAL A 7 0.18 1.56 -29.40
C VAL A 7 -0.15 0.52 -28.33
N ALA A 8 -0.51 -0.71 -28.71
CA ALA A 8 -0.81 -1.78 -27.75
C ALA A 8 0.38 -2.09 -26.82
N ILE A 9 1.60 -2.14 -27.37
CA ILE A 9 2.82 -2.38 -26.59
C ILE A 9 3.09 -1.21 -25.64
N ILE A 10 2.98 0.03 -26.13
CA ILE A 10 3.23 1.23 -25.32
C ILE A 10 2.22 1.31 -24.17
N THR A 11 0.93 1.11 -24.43
CA THR A 11 -0.10 1.14 -23.38
C THR A 11 0.13 0.04 -22.34
N GLY A 12 0.49 -1.17 -22.78
CA GLY A 12 0.85 -2.26 -21.87
C GLY A 12 2.05 -1.93 -21.00
N ALA A 13 3.11 -1.36 -21.59
CA ALA A 13 4.30 -0.93 -20.87
C ALA A 13 4.00 0.18 -19.85
N ILE A 14 3.16 1.16 -20.21
CA ILE A 14 2.72 2.23 -19.31
C ILE A 14 1.93 1.64 -18.14
N SER A 15 1.03 0.68 -18.37
CA SER A 15 0.26 0.04 -17.30
C SER A 15 1.15 -0.70 -16.31
N ILE A 16 2.15 -1.45 -16.80
CA ILE A 16 3.12 -2.14 -15.94
C ILE A 16 3.94 -1.13 -15.14
N PHE A 17 4.44 -0.08 -15.78
CA PHE A 17 5.20 0.97 -15.11
C PHE A 17 4.37 1.66 -14.02
N LEU A 18 3.11 2.01 -14.30
CA LEU A 18 2.21 2.61 -13.33
C LEU A 18 1.98 1.69 -12.11
N GLY A 19 1.81 0.38 -12.36
CA GLY A 19 1.65 -0.63 -11.32
C GLY A 19 2.90 -0.75 -10.43
N LEU A 20 4.09 -0.75 -11.04
CA LEU A 20 5.36 -0.74 -10.30
C LEU A 20 5.52 0.51 -9.44
N VAL A 21 5.22 1.69 -10.00
CA VAL A 21 5.25 2.96 -9.24
C VAL A 21 4.27 2.91 -8.07
N TYR A 22 3.07 2.38 -8.28
CA TYR A 22 2.08 2.23 -7.21
C TYR A 22 2.59 1.31 -6.08
N LEU A 23 3.17 0.16 -6.41
CA LEU A 23 3.73 -0.75 -5.41
C LEU A 23 4.86 -0.10 -4.60
N VAL A 24 5.80 0.56 -5.27
CA VAL A 24 6.90 1.30 -4.60
C VAL A 24 6.35 2.41 -3.70
N LEU A 25 5.32 3.12 -4.16
CA LEU A 25 4.66 4.15 -3.37
C LEU A 25 4.02 3.53 -2.11
N VAL A 26 3.20 2.49 -2.26
CA VAL A 26 2.58 1.80 -1.11
C VAL A 26 3.62 1.26 -0.14
N GLU A 27 4.72 0.71 -0.65
CA GLU A 27 5.84 0.24 0.17
C GLU A 27 6.43 1.39 0.99
N LEU A 28 6.76 2.53 0.37
CA LEU A 28 7.25 3.71 1.08
C LEU A 28 6.25 4.24 2.12
N LEU A 29 4.97 4.10 1.81
CA LEU A 29 3.87 4.46 2.69
C LEU A 29 3.67 3.47 3.84
N ASP A 30 4.07 2.22 3.71
CA ASP A 30 4.02 1.22 4.79
C ASP A 30 5.24 1.35 5.71
N LEU A 31 6.36 1.89 5.20
CA LEU A 31 7.53 2.27 6.00
C LEU A 31 7.25 3.41 7.02
N ARG A 32 6.06 4.01 7.01
CA ARG A 32 5.64 5.14 7.88
C ARG A 32 5.47 4.79 9.37
N GLY A 33 5.81 3.57 9.75
CA GLY A 33 5.66 3.06 11.10
C GLY A 33 4.78 1.84 11.03
N GLY A 34 5.38 0.68 11.23
CA GLY A 34 4.64 -0.58 11.29
C GLY A 34 3.47 -0.44 12.26
N MET A 35 2.38 -1.14 11.95
CA MET A 35 1.21 -1.24 12.84
C MET A 35 1.71 -1.68 14.22
N GLN A 36 1.91 -0.71 15.12
CA GLN A 36 2.15 -1.04 16.51
C GLN A 36 0.82 -1.62 17.00
N PRO A 37 0.82 -2.82 17.59
CA PRO A 37 -0.39 -3.35 18.17
C PRO A 37 -0.94 -2.29 19.12
N ALA A 38 -2.26 -2.10 19.11
CA ALA A 38 -2.90 -1.23 20.09
C ALA A 38 -2.35 -1.60 21.47
N PRO A 39 -1.94 -0.62 22.29
CA PRO A 39 -1.35 -0.91 23.57
C PRO A 39 -2.27 -1.85 24.33
N LEU A 40 -1.76 -3.04 24.69
CA LEU A 40 -2.52 -4.06 25.44
C LEU A 40 -2.84 -3.62 26.88
N GLN A 41 -2.58 -2.36 27.21
CA GLN A 41 -2.81 -1.78 28.52
C GLN A 41 -4.06 -0.92 28.49
N PHE A 42 -5.22 -1.58 28.36
CA PHE A 42 -6.39 -1.10 29.09
C PHE A 42 -6.33 -1.69 30.50
N SER A 43 -5.40 -1.19 31.30
CA SER A 43 -5.44 -1.37 32.74
C SER A 43 -6.44 -0.35 33.30
N LEU A 44 -7.73 -0.47 32.94
CA LEU A 44 -8.73 0.05 33.85
C LEU A 44 -8.76 -0.90 35.03
N PRO A 45 -8.47 -0.39 36.22
CA PRO A 45 -8.56 -1.24 37.37
C PRO A 45 -10.02 -1.62 37.62
N TRP A 46 -10.22 -2.90 37.95
CA TRP A 46 -11.54 -3.53 38.09
C TRP A 46 -12.50 -2.78 39.03
N TRP A 47 -11.97 -2.02 39.99
CA TRP A 47 -12.75 -1.23 40.96
C TRP A 47 -13.47 0.00 40.37
N LEU A 48 -13.22 0.38 39.12
CA LEU A 48 -13.96 1.47 38.44
C LEU A 48 -15.18 0.97 37.65
N ILE A 49 -15.37 -0.35 37.55
CA ILE A 49 -16.48 -1.00 36.82
C ILE A 49 -17.56 -1.52 37.80
N ILE A 50 -17.31 -1.40 39.11
CA ILE A 50 -18.23 -1.72 40.21
C ILE A 50 -18.73 -0.41 40.82
#